data_AF-I3RKL3-F1
#
_entry.id   AF-I3RKL3-F1
#
_cell.length_a   1.000
_cell.length_b   1.000
_cell.length_c   1.000
_cell.angle_alpha   90.00
_cell.angle_beta   90.00
_cell.angle_gamma   90.00
#
_symmetry.space_group_name_H-M   'P 1'
#
loop_
_entity.id
_entity.type
_entity.pdbx_description
1 polymer ?
#
loop_
_entity_poly.entity_id
_entity_poly.type
_entity_poly.pdbx_seq_one_letter_code
_entity_poly.pdbx_strand_id
1 'polypeptide(L)'
;MSNISPQELEIIKKCIVRVAKSRAVVASCLYGSRVAGYARPDSDVDLLVVLESYPYVVKYVYFSESGTKLSALAVDRRALERDAKSAFLGEFVVGRLLHVHEPIANPEFFEQVERAYKRRLILEEVQDIVSSTGVLSTEIIFPLEFIIFSKIKRRMSLYPSAAYSYYKTYTSNKHNLEFALEGYRRALADIVAEDRELFATRQDGLLQISDKRVFIEKGRTRLKLTKRLQEFSSYFVHTYAGRKIMHLAVMEAESKIRRGGRSAELPSFMECPRRAYWRLPEGRLIIDSKDWLDDLGYSVKRKKRLGNVNSRTMLYVLDGGRKIAVKELAKTKAVKWAALSLWTAPVKRFRVDPLFRLSSEYKAIRYIRSLGLRAPAIEAVVLDRKLLVTQFIEGKTLAGEIKGCIKGDGDSSLLREAGAQIAKIHNAGSSLGNIKPKNVIVSGSDLYFTDVEQFMFQAGDPAWDLAQFISWGLKGVRNTGMVTAITREFLKGYVDVAGAGNVVRLAKSRRYIELFYPVLAPTVAHAIKKEIKEIAK
;
A
#
# COMPACT_ATOMS: atom_id res chain seq x y z
N MET A 1 21.91 30.31 3.76
CA MET A 1 23.31 30.41 3.32
C MET A 1 24.17 30.06 4.51
N SER A 2 25.10 29.11 4.39
CA SER A 2 26.04 28.87 5.47
C SER A 2 26.90 30.13 5.64
N ASN A 3 27.09 30.59 6.88
CA ASN A 3 27.91 31.76 7.20
C ASN A 3 29.40 31.42 7.04
N ILE A 4 29.85 31.16 5.81
CA ILE A 4 31.26 30.91 5.51
C ILE A 4 31.93 32.26 5.35
N SER A 5 32.89 32.54 6.22
CA SER A 5 33.70 33.74 6.08
C SER A 5 34.57 33.67 4.81
N PRO A 6 34.93 34.81 4.18
CA PRO A 6 35.86 34.81 3.05
C PRO A 6 37.19 34.10 3.35
N GLN A 7 37.66 34.18 4.60
CA GLN A 7 38.86 33.48 5.06
C GLN A 7 38.67 31.95 5.09
N GLU A 8 37.54 31.46 5.60
CA GLU A 8 37.22 30.02 5.56
C GLU A 8 37.09 29.50 4.13
N LEU A 9 36.51 30.28 3.22
CA LEU A 9 36.40 29.91 1.80
C LEU A 9 37.78 29.72 1.16
N GLU A 10 38.75 30.56 1.50
CA GLU A 10 40.12 30.44 1.00
C GLU A 10 40.80 29.17 1.52
N ILE A 11 40.61 28.85 2.81
CA ILE A 11 41.10 27.59 3.40
C ILE A 11 40.44 26.38 2.71
N ILE A 12 39.14 26.44 2.41
CA ILE A 12 38.43 25.37 1.69
C ILE A 12 39.02 25.18 0.28
N LYS A 13 39.32 26.26 -0.45
CA LYS A 13 39.96 26.19 -1.78
C LYS A 13 41.34 25.54 -1.70
N LYS A 14 42.19 25.92 -0.74
CA LYS A 14 43.49 25.27 -0.50
C LYS A 14 43.33 23.78 -0.21
N CYS A 15 42.34 23.40 0.59
CA CYS A 15 42.03 22.00 0.89
C CYS A 15 41.65 21.24 -0.39
N ILE A 16 40.78 21.80 -1.25
CA ILE A 16 40.39 21.19 -2.54
C ILE A 16 41.63 20.92 -3.40
N VAL A 17 42.51 21.92 -3.58
CA VAL A 17 43.74 21.78 -4.38
C VAL A 17 44.64 20.68 -3.82
N ARG A 18 44.82 20.64 -2.50
CA ARG A 18 45.63 19.62 -1.82
C ARG A 18 45.05 18.22 -1.97
N VAL A 19 43.73 18.07 -1.89
CA VAL A 19 43.02 16.79 -2.05
C VAL A 19 43.13 16.29 -3.49
N ALA A 20 43.03 17.19 -4.47
CA ALA A 20 43.10 16.86 -5.88
C ALA A 20 44.47 16.29 -6.28
N LYS A 21 45.58 16.78 -5.69
CA LYS A 21 46.96 16.38 -6.03
C LYS A 21 47.18 16.36 -7.56
N SER A 22 46.89 17.50 -8.19
CA SER A 22 46.98 17.73 -9.65
C SER A 22 45.94 17.00 -10.52
N ARG A 23 44.92 16.37 -9.93
CA ARG A 23 43.78 15.83 -10.69
C ARG A 23 42.75 16.91 -10.99
N ALA A 24 42.01 16.73 -12.07
CA ALA A 24 40.87 17.59 -12.39
C ALA A 24 39.78 17.43 -11.32
N VAL A 25 39.37 18.56 -10.74
CA VAL A 25 38.21 18.65 -9.83
C VAL A 25 36.97 18.79 -10.70
N VAL A 26 36.09 17.79 -10.64
CA VAL A 26 34.84 17.78 -11.40
C VAL A 26 33.80 18.66 -10.72
N ALA A 27 33.67 18.53 -9.41
CA ALA A 27 32.72 19.27 -8.58
C ALA A 27 33.14 19.23 -7.11
N SER A 28 32.67 20.18 -6.31
CA SER A 28 32.82 20.14 -4.85
C SER A 28 31.65 20.81 -4.14
N CYS A 29 31.27 20.29 -2.98
CA CYS A 29 30.20 20.87 -2.16
C CYS A 29 30.46 20.69 -0.66
N LEU A 30 29.87 21.56 0.13
CA LEU A 30 29.82 21.42 1.59
C LEU A 30 28.59 20.61 1.98
N TYR A 31 28.72 19.84 3.05
CA TYR A 31 27.61 19.10 3.63
C TYR A 31 27.75 19.06 5.17
N GLY A 32 26.91 18.30 5.85
CA GLY A 32 27.10 17.99 7.27
C GLY A 32 26.55 19.04 8.22
N SER A 33 27.05 19.03 9.47
CA SER A 33 26.42 19.73 10.59
C SER A 33 26.43 21.26 10.46
N ARG A 34 27.47 21.83 9.86
CA ARG A 34 27.58 23.28 9.61
C ARG A 34 26.53 23.75 8.61
N VAL A 35 26.43 23.09 7.46
CA VAL A 35 25.44 23.41 6.42
C VAL A 35 24.02 23.18 6.94
N ALA A 36 23.80 22.10 7.68
CA ALA A 36 22.50 21.77 8.27
C ALA A 36 22.13 22.63 9.50
N GLY A 37 23.01 23.52 9.96
CA GLY A 37 22.71 24.46 11.04
C GLY A 37 22.65 23.86 12.44
N TYR A 38 23.35 22.75 12.70
CA TYR A 38 23.44 22.15 14.04
C TYR A 38 24.87 21.87 14.50
N ALA A 39 25.86 22.49 13.84
CA ALA A 39 27.26 22.37 14.20
C ALA A 39 27.52 22.81 15.65
N ARG A 40 28.48 22.11 16.27
CA ARG A 40 29.10 22.50 17.53
C ARG A 40 30.37 23.32 17.24
N PRO A 41 30.92 24.07 18.21
CA PRO A 41 32.14 24.86 18.01
C PRO A 41 33.34 24.03 17.50
N ASP A 42 33.41 22.75 17.86
CA ASP A 42 34.45 21.80 17.46
C ASP A 42 34.12 21.03 16.17
N SER A 43 33.00 21.33 15.50
CA SER A 43 32.60 20.62 14.28
C SER A 43 33.47 21.00 13.09
N ASP A 44 34.01 19.97 12.44
CA ASP A 44 34.74 20.08 11.18
C ASP A 44 33.85 20.70 10.07
N VAL A 45 34.50 21.34 9.09
CA VAL A 45 33.88 21.66 7.80
C VAL A 45 33.92 20.39 6.94
N ASP A 46 32.76 19.79 6.70
CA ASP A 46 32.63 18.61 5.85
C ASP A 46 32.55 19.01 4.37
N LEU A 47 33.48 18.48 3.57
CA LEU A 47 33.63 18.80 2.15
C LEU A 47 33.54 17.51 1.32
N LEU A 48 32.73 17.50 0.26
CA LEU A 48 32.73 16.45 -0.76
C LEU A 48 33.50 16.96 -1.98
N VAL A 49 34.53 16.24 -2.42
CA VAL A 49 35.35 16.58 -3.58
C VAL A 49 35.26 15.46 -4.62
N VAL A 50 34.73 15.78 -5.79
CA VAL A 50 34.59 14.85 -6.91
C VAL A 50 35.76 15.05 -7.86
N LEU A 51 36.50 13.98 -8.11
CA LEU A 51 37.72 13.98 -8.91
C LEU A 51 37.56 13.07 -10.13
N GLU A 52 38.17 13.47 -11.24
CA GLU A 52 38.25 12.63 -12.44
C GLU A 52 39.31 11.53 -12.25
N SER A 53 38.97 10.28 -12.61
CA SER A 53 39.88 9.12 -12.56
C SER A 53 40.62 8.95 -11.22
N TYR A 54 39.88 9.00 -10.10
CA TYR A 54 40.49 8.92 -8.77
C TYR A 54 40.79 7.47 -8.37
N PRO A 55 42.06 7.09 -8.17
CA PRO A 55 42.46 5.67 -8.07
C PRO A 55 41.97 4.98 -6.80
N TYR A 56 41.70 5.75 -5.74
CA TYR A 56 41.25 5.18 -4.46
C TYR A 56 39.73 4.95 -4.42
N VAL A 57 39.00 5.33 -5.48
CA VAL A 57 37.54 5.33 -5.57
C VAL A 57 36.89 6.31 -4.58
N VAL A 58 37.16 6.17 -3.29
CA VAL A 58 36.75 7.10 -2.22
C VAL A 58 37.80 7.15 -1.12
N LYS A 59 38.08 8.32 -0.57
CA LYS A 59 38.99 8.48 0.57
C LYS A 59 38.68 9.72 1.42
N TYR A 60 38.80 9.62 2.73
CA TYR A 60 38.84 10.80 3.60
C TYR A 60 40.25 11.43 3.64
N VAL A 61 40.28 12.76 3.63
CA VAL A 61 41.47 13.57 3.79
C VAL A 61 41.17 14.64 4.83
N TYR A 62 41.95 14.69 5.89
CA TYR A 62 41.86 15.74 6.89
C TYR A 62 42.83 16.85 6.61
N PHE A 63 42.38 18.06 6.85
CA PHE A 63 43.16 19.27 6.71
C PHE A 63 42.84 20.21 7.86
N SER A 64 43.86 20.87 8.41
CA SER A 64 43.70 21.84 9.48
C SER A 64 44.62 23.01 9.21
N GLU A 65 44.05 24.21 9.14
CA GLU A 65 44.80 25.46 8.94
C GLU A 65 44.10 26.56 9.74
N SER A 66 44.88 27.36 10.46
CA SER A 66 44.38 28.51 11.26
C SER A 66 43.21 28.16 12.19
N GLY A 67 43.27 27.01 12.86
CA GLY A 67 42.21 26.53 13.76
C GLY A 67 40.96 25.96 13.07
N THR A 68 40.83 26.11 11.74
CA THR A 68 39.74 25.52 10.97
C THR A 68 40.07 24.09 10.60
N LYS A 69 39.23 23.14 11.05
CA LYS A 69 39.36 21.71 10.72
C LYS A 69 38.44 21.38 9.56
N LEU A 70 38.99 20.74 8.52
CA LEU A 70 38.26 20.27 7.34
C LEU A 70 38.35 18.76 7.24
N SER A 71 37.21 18.17 6.88
CA SER A 71 37.01 16.74 6.66
C SER A 71 36.56 16.54 5.21
N ALA A 72 37.51 16.32 4.31
CA ALA A 72 37.26 16.19 2.88
C ALA A 72 37.06 14.72 2.49
N LEU A 73 35.89 14.39 1.95
CA LEU A 73 35.59 13.12 1.32
C LEU A 73 35.86 13.24 -0.18
N ALA A 74 36.97 12.68 -0.66
CA ALA A 74 37.29 12.62 -2.08
C ALA A 74 36.63 11.39 -2.72
N VAL A 75 36.05 11.52 -3.91
CA VAL A 75 35.40 10.43 -4.65
C VAL A 75 35.68 10.51 -6.15
N ASP A 76 35.82 9.36 -6.80
CA ASP A 76 35.84 9.24 -8.26
C ASP A 76 34.48 9.58 -8.87
N ARG A 77 34.46 10.40 -9.93
CA ARG A 77 33.25 10.80 -10.65
C ARG A 77 32.35 9.61 -11.03
N ARG A 78 32.92 8.59 -11.71
CA ARG A 78 32.15 7.43 -12.19
C ARG A 78 31.62 6.61 -11.01
N ALA A 79 32.38 6.52 -9.93
CA ALA A 79 31.94 5.84 -8.72
C ALA A 79 30.73 6.54 -8.08
N LEU A 80 30.71 7.87 -8.00
CA LEU A 80 29.57 8.63 -7.47
C LEU A 80 28.33 8.52 -8.35
N GLU A 81 28.47 8.66 -9.68
CA GLU A 81 27.36 8.48 -10.62
C GLU A 81 26.77 7.05 -10.53
N ARG A 82 27.61 6.03 -10.38
CA ARG A 82 27.17 4.65 -10.15
C ARG A 82 26.55 4.46 -8.76
N ASP A 83 27.03 5.14 -7.74
CA ASP A 83 26.41 5.09 -6.41
C ASP A 83 24.98 5.67 -6.43
N ALA A 84 24.77 6.75 -7.20
CA ALA A 84 23.46 7.34 -7.44
C ALA A 84 22.51 6.40 -8.23
N LYS A 85 23.01 5.67 -9.22
CA LYS A 85 22.18 4.79 -10.07
C LYS A 85 21.97 3.38 -9.51
N SER A 86 22.98 2.79 -8.88
CA SER A 86 22.97 1.37 -8.49
C SER A 86 23.51 1.06 -7.08
N ALA A 87 23.62 2.07 -6.21
CA ALA A 87 24.14 1.95 -4.85
C ALA A 87 25.52 1.26 -4.78
N PHE A 88 26.38 1.51 -5.78
CA PHE A 88 27.70 0.88 -5.93
C PHE A 88 28.57 0.97 -4.67
N LEU A 89 28.51 2.09 -3.95
CA LEU A 89 29.28 2.32 -2.71
C LEU A 89 28.41 2.12 -1.47
N GLY A 90 27.29 1.41 -1.59
CA GLY A 90 26.32 1.25 -0.51
C GLY A 90 25.64 2.56 -0.11
N GLU A 91 25.59 3.53 -1.03
CA GLU A 91 25.13 4.90 -0.78
C GLU A 91 25.92 5.67 0.26
N PHE A 92 27.18 5.28 0.46
CA PHE A 92 28.04 5.94 1.42
C PHE A 92 28.28 7.39 1.04
N VAL A 93 28.58 7.66 -0.25
CA VAL A 93 28.89 9.00 -0.74
C VAL A 93 27.63 9.71 -1.19
N VAL A 94 26.84 9.11 -2.09
CA VAL A 94 25.65 9.77 -2.63
C VAL A 94 24.61 10.07 -1.54
N GLY A 95 24.62 9.30 -0.45
CA GLY A 95 23.77 9.55 0.72
C GLY A 95 24.01 10.90 1.40
N ARG A 96 25.12 11.60 1.13
CA ARG A 96 25.33 12.99 1.61
C ARG A 96 24.43 13.97 0.86
N LEU A 97 24.11 13.67 -0.40
CA LEU A 97 23.19 14.44 -1.25
C LEU A 97 21.72 14.15 -0.95
N LEU A 98 21.42 13.24 -0.01
CA LEU A 98 20.08 13.08 0.55
C LEU A 98 19.64 14.33 1.34
N HIS A 99 20.62 15.07 1.88
CA HIS A 99 20.43 16.17 2.81
C HIS A 99 20.83 17.51 2.18
N VAL A 100 20.60 18.57 2.94
CA VAL A 100 21.08 19.91 2.59
C VAL A 100 22.60 19.90 2.37
N HIS A 101 23.00 20.49 1.24
CA HIS A 101 24.39 20.64 0.83
C HIS A 101 24.53 21.95 0.05
N GLU A 102 25.74 22.49 -0.02
CA GLU A 102 26.03 23.77 -0.66
C GLU A 102 27.14 23.59 -1.69
N PRO A 103 26.82 23.58 -3.00
CA PRO A 103 27.83 23.48 -4.06
C PRO A 103 28.81 24.65 -4.01
N ILE A 104 30.10 24.33 -4.10
CA ILE A 104 31.20 25.30 -4.27
C ILE A 104 31.62 25.37 -5.73
N ALA A 105 31.70 24.22 -6.40
CA ALA A 105 32.08 24.11 -7.80
C ALA A 105 31.15 23.13 -8.53
N ASN A 106 30.70 23.53 -9.72
CA ASN A 106 29.86 22.76 -10.63
C ASN A 106 28.55 22.25 -9.98
N PRO A 107 27.62 23.16 -9.61
CA PRO A 107 26.33 22.79 -9.03
C PRO A 107 25.50 21.88 -9.95
N GLU A 108 25.62 22.03 -11.27
CA GLU A 108 24.88 21.25 -12.26
C GLU A 108 25.20 19.75 -12.16
N PHE A 109 26.45 19.41 -11.88
CA PHE A 109 26.85 18.01 -11.66
C PHE A 109 26.13 17.40 -10.45
N PHE A 110 26.07 18.12 -9.32
CA PHE A 110 25.36 17.61 -8.13
C PHE A 110 23.87 17.47 -8.38
N GLU A 111 23.25 18.42 -9.10
CA GLU A 111 21.83 18.31 -9.46
C GLU A 111 21.56 17.05 -10.30
N GLN A 112 22.41 16.74 -11.28
CA GLN A 112 22.27 15.53 -12.11
C GLN A 112 22.40 14.24 -11.29
N VAL A 113 23.40 14.17 -10.40
CA VAL A 113 23.62 13.02 -9.50
C VAL A 113 22.45 12.86 -8.53
N GLU A 114 21.97 13.96 -7.95
CA GLU A 114 20.86 14.00 -7.02
C GLU A 114 19.56 13.56 -7.70
N ARG A 115 19.27 14.05 -8.91
CA ARG A 115 18.11 13.60 -9.72
C ARG A 115 18.14 12.10 -9.94
N ALA A 116 19.28 11.54 -10.36
CA ALA A 116 19.42 10.10 -10.56
C ALA A 116 19.21 9.30 -9.26
N TYR A 117 19.77 9.77 -8.15
CA TYR A 117 19.64 9.12 -6.85
C TYR A 117 18.19 9.15 -6.34
N LYS A 118 17.56 10.33 -6.30
CA LYS A 118 16.19 10.50 -5.78
C LYS A 118 15.17 9.80 -6.67
N ARG A 119 15.39 9.77 -7.98
CA ARG A 119 14.60 8.94 -8.92
C ARG A 119 14.62 7.47 -8.49
N ARG A 120 15.81 6.91 -8.24
CA ARG A 120 15.93 5.55 -7.72
C ARG A 120 15.15 5.39 -6.42
N LEU A 121 15.35 6.27 -5.43
CA LEU A 121 14.68 6.17 -4.13
C LEU A 121 13.15 6.18 -4.22
N ILE A 122 12.56 6.98 -5.11
CA ILE A 122 11.11 6.99 -5.34
C ILE A 122 10.65 5.62 -5.84
N LEU A 123 11.31 5.09 -6.87
CA LEU A 123 10.97 3.79 -7.45
C LEU A 123 11.20 2.64 -6.45
N GLU A 124 12.22 2.77 -5.59
CA GLU A 124 12.45 1.82 -4.50
C GLU A 124 11.28 1.76 -3.53
N GLU A 125 10.79 2.92 -3.08
CA GLU A 125 9.64 2.99 -2.18
C GLU A 125 8.36 2.47 -2.83
N VAL A 126 8.09 2.84 -4.07
CA VAL A 126 6.90 2.36 -4.79
C VAL A 126 6.92 0.83 -4.88
N GLN A 127 8.07 0.23 -5.21
CA GLN A 127 8.22 -1.22 -5.26
C GLN A 127 8.04 -1.87 -3.87
N ASP A 128 8.59 -1.28 -2.81
CA ASP A 128 8.44 -1.76 -1.43
C ASP A 128 6.98 -1.71 -0.96
N ILE A 129 6.25 -0.63 -1.26
CA ILE A 129 4.81 -0.51 -0.97
C ILE A 129 4.04 -1.63 -1.66
N VAL A 130 4.23 -1.84 -2.97
CA VAL A 130 3.55 -2.89 -3.74
C VAL A 130 3.87 -4.28 -3.18
N SER A 131 5.14 -4.53 -2.87
CA SER A 131 5.59 -5.84 -2.40
C SER A 131 5.10 -6.17 -1.00
N SER A 132 5.01 -5.16 -0.11
CA SER A 132 4.62 -5.34 1.29
C SER A 132 3.10 -5.31 1.52
N THR A 133 2.34 -4.63 0.66
CA THR A 133 0.89 -4.42 0.85
C THR A 133 0.03 -5.08 -0.25
N GLY A 134 0.64 -5.62 -1.29
CA GLY A 134 -0.06 -6.28 -2.37
C GLY A 134 -0.99 -5.31 -3.10
N VAL A 135 -2.22 -5.73 -3.38
CA VAL A 135 -3.20 -4.90 -4.10
C VAL A 135 -3.65 -3.68 -3.30
N LEU A 136 -3.53 -3.68 -1.96
CA LEU A 136 -3.82 -2.50 -1.13
C LEU A 136 -2.89 -1.31 -1.46
N SER A 137 -1.73 -1.56 -2.08
CA SER A 137 -0.80 -0.51 -2.51
C SER A 137 -1.46 0.57 -3.38
N THR A 138 -2.49 0.22 -4.15
CA THR A 138 -3.22 1.17 -5.00
C THR A 138 -4.11 2.11 -4.20
N GLU A 139 -4.38 1.80 -2.93
CA GLU A 139 -5.20 2.60 -2.02
C GLU A 139 -4.34 3.39 -1.03
N ILE A 140 -3.04 3.11 -0.92
CA ILE A 140 -2.16 3.82 0.00
C ILE A 140 -1.80 5.17 -0.60
N ILE A 141 -2.11 6.23 0.14
CA ILE A 141 -1.77 7.61 -0.17
C ILE A 141 -0.62 8.06 0.73
N PHE A 142 0.40 8.70 0.17
CA PHE A 142 1.57 9.16 0.91
C PHE A 142 2.21 10.41 0.26
N PRO A 143 2.84 11.31 1.04
CA PRO A 143 3.56 12.47 0.52
C PRO A 143 5.03 12.13 0.19
N LEU A 144 5.79 13.03 -0.43
CA LEU A 144 7.22 12.83 -0.74
C LEU A 144 8.10 12.70 0.52
N GLU A 145 7.69 13.32 1.61
CA GLU A 145 8.32 13.26 2.93
C GLU A 145 8.44 11.81 3.40
N PHE A 146 7.44 10.96 3.08
CA PHE A 146 7.51 9.53 3.37
C PHE A 146 8.76 8.90 2.77
N ILE A 147 9.11 9.24 1.53
CA ILE A 147 10.25 8.66 0.82
C ILE A 147 11.56 9.04 1.50
N ILE A 148 11.67 10.32 1.91
CA ILE A 148 12.82 10.84 2.66
C ILE A 148 12.98 10.08 3.98
N PHE A 149 11.93 10.05 4.80
CA PHE A 149 12.03 9.49 6.15
C PHE A 149 12.06 7.97 6.17
N SER A 150 11.43 7.29 5.20
CA SER A 150 11.59 5.85 4.98
C SER A 150 13.05 5.51 4.69
N LYS A 151 13.73 6.30 3.84
CA LYS A 151 15.15 6.11 3.55
C LYS A 151 16.02 6.39 4.76
N ILE A 152 15.78 7.48 5.50
CA ILE A 152 16.51 7.82 6.73
C ILE A 152 16.35 6.72 7.77
N LYS A 153 15.14 6.19 7.98
CA LYS A 153 14.88 5.07 8.89
C LYS A 153 15.75 3.87 8.54
N ARG A 154 15.77 3.45 7.26
CA ARG A 154 16.64 2.34 6.83
C ARG A 154 18.12 2.63 7.06
N ARG A 155 18.58 3.86 6.82
CA ARG A 155 19.96 4.28 7.08
C ARG A 155 20.29 4.29 8.58
N MET A 156 19.37 4.70 9.45
CA MET A 156 19.54 4.65 10.91
C MET A 156 19.65 3.23 11.43
N SER A 157 18.84 2.31 10.91
CA SER A 157 18.95 0.88 11.26
C SER A 157 20.29 0.29 10.83
N LEU A 158 20.84 0.75 9.70
CA LEU A 158 22.13 0.31 9.18
C LEU A 158 23.32 0.98 9.89
N TYR A 159 23.20 2.26 10.24
CA TYR A 159 24.24 3.08 10.88
C TYR A 159 23.65 3.79 12.11
N PRO A 160 23.50 3.09 13.25
CA PRO A 160 22.86 3.66 14.44
C PRO A 160 23.53 4.93 14.95
N SER A 161 24.85 5.04 14.77
CA SER A 161 25.62 6.22 15.14
C SER A 161 25.10 7.49 14.42
N ALA A 162 24.70 7.39 13.15
CA ALA A 162 24.23 8.52 12.36
C ALA A 162 22.83 9.02 12.74
N ALA A 163 22.08 8.30 13.59
CA ALA A 163 20.71 8.65 13.94
C ALA A 163 20.59 10.06 14.54
N TYR A 164 21.51 10.45 15.42
CA TYR A 164 21.54 11.79 16.01
C TYR A 164 21.71 12.89 14.95
N SER A 165 22.59 12.68 13.96
CA SER A 165 22.83 13.63 12.88
C SER A 165 21.59 13.80 12.01
N TYR A 166 20.90 12.72 11.64
CA TYR A 166 19.66 12.82 10.87
C TYR A 166 18.55 13.53 11.66
N TYR A 167 18.38 13.17 12.94
CA TYR A 167 17.44 13.86 13.82
C TYR A 167 17.71 15.37 13.83
N LYS A 168 18.94 15.79 14.15
CA LYS A 168 19.31 17.21 14.19
C LYS A 168 19.19 17.91 12.83
N THR A 169 19.49 17.22 11.73
CA THR A 169 19.34 17.77 10.38
C THR A 169 17.91 18.24 10.13
N TYR A 170 16.90 17.44 10.47
CA TYR A 170 15.51 17.79 10.12
C TYR A 170 14.72 18.46 11.26
N THR A 171 15.21 18.43 12.50
CA THR A 171 14.54 19.12 13.62
C THR A 171 15.12 20.49 13.96
N SER A 172 16.37 20.77 13.57
CA SER A 172 17.01 22.06 13.91
C SER A 172 16.62 23.18 12.94
N ASN A 173 16.32 22.87 11.67
CA ASN A 173 15.96 23.87 10.68
C ASN A 173 14.96 23.32 9.65
N LYS A 174 13.81 23.98 9.51
CA LYS A 174 12.76 23.60 8.55
C LYS A 174 13.22 23.69 7.10
N HIS A 175 14.15 24.59 6.78
CA HIS A 175 14.70 24.73 5.43
C HIS A 175 15.36 23.45 4.93
N ASN A 176 15.93 22.63 5.83
CA ASN A 176 16.62 21.40 5.44
C ASN A 176 15.66 20.36 4.83
N LEU A 177 14.42 20.29 5.32
CA LEU A 177 13.40 19.44 4.73
C LEU A 177 12.97 19.95 3.36
N GLU A 178 12.74 21.26 3.23
CA GLU A 178 12.31 21.88 1.98
C GLU A 178 13.37 21.73 0.88
N PHE A 179 14.64 21.95 1.22
CA PHE A 179 15.77 21.70 0.32
C PHE A 179 15.77 20.25 -0.17
N ALA A 180 15.61 19.28 0.75
CA ALA A 180 15.57 17.87 0.37
C ALA A 180 14.37 17.57 -0.53
N LEU A 181 13.17 18.08 -0.22
CA LEU A 181 11.96 17.86 -1.00
C LEU A 181 12.09 18.38 -2.43
N GLU A 182 12.77 19.50 -2.65
CA GLU A 182 12.90 20.09 -3.98
C GLU A 182 13.58 19.15 -4.98
N GLY A 183 14.66 18.48 -4.57
CA GLY A 183 15.27 17.44 -5.42
C GLY A 183 14.36 16.25 -5.68
N TYR A 184 13.48 15.89 -4.73
CA TYR A 184 12.50 14.82 -4.92
C TYR A 184 11.38 15.24 -5.89
N ARG A 185 10.95 16.51 -5.85
CA ARG A 185 9.96 17.05 -6.79
C ARG A 185 10.49 17.03 -8.21
N ARG A 186 11.74 17.44 -8.44
CA ARG A 186 12.41 17.34 -9.75
C ARG A 186 12.45 15.89 -10.25
N ALA A 187 12.92 14.97 -9.40
CA ALA A 187 12.99 13.56 -9.77
C ALA A 187 11.61 12.93 -10.04
N LEU A 188 10.58 13.31 -9.26
CA LEU A 188 9.21 12.88 -9.47
C LEU A 188 8.65 13.41 -10.80
N ALA A 189 8.90 14.68 -11.14
CA ALA A 189 8.50 15.26 -12.41
C ALA A 189 9.07 14.47 -13.60
N ASP A 190 10.37 14.11 -13.52
CA ASP A 190 11.02 13.26 -14.53
C ASP A 190 10.38 11.86 -14.61
N ILE A 191 9.94 11.28 -13.49
CA ILE A 191 9.25 9.97 -13.48
C ILE A 191 7.88 10.09 -14.14
N VAL A 192 7.08 11.10 -13.78
CA VAL A 192 5.73 11.31 -14.32
C VAL A 192 5.78 11.66 -15.81
N ALA A 193 6.79 12.40 -16.25
CA ALA A 193 7.00 12.69 -17.67
C ALA A 193 7.25 11.42 -18.49
N GLU A 194 7.98 10.46 -17.94
CA GLU A 194 8.28 9.17 -18.59
C GLU A 194 7.17 8.11 -18.44
N ASP A 195 6.45 8.12 -17.32
CA ASP A 195 5.34 7.22 -17.03
C ASP A 195 4.20 7.95 -16.30
N ARG A 196 3.32 8.56 -17.09
CA ARG A 196 2.12 9.26 -16.59
C ARG A 196 1.12 8.34 -15.89
N GLU A 197 1.25 7.03 -16.04
CA GLU A 197 0.33 6.05 -15.44
C GLU A 197 0.89 5.44 -14.16
N LEU A 198 2.11 5.76 -13.73
CA LEU A 198 2.66 5.19 -12.50
C LEU A 198 1.88 5.61 -11.25
N PHE A 199 1.50 6.88 -11.20
CA PHE A 199 0.72 7.45 -10.10
C PHE A 199 -0.68 7.82 -10.58
N ALA A 200 -1.68 7.66 -9.71
CA ALA A 200 -3.03 8.15 -9.95
C ALA A 200 -3.04 9.69 -9.91
N THR A 201 -3.85 10.32 -10.76
CA THR A 201 -3.99 11.78 -10.78
C THR A 201 -4.64 12.28 -9.49
N ARG A 202 -3.99 13.23 -8.81
CA ARG A 202 -4.48 13.87 -7.58
C ARG A 202 -4.15 15.37 -7.60
N GLN A 203 -4.99 16.18 -6.97
CA GLN A 203 -4.82 17.63 -6.87
C GLN A 203 -4.19 18.08 -5.55
N ASP A 204 -4.09 17.18 -4.56
CA ASP A 204 -3.60 17.48 -3.20
C ASP A 204 -2.09 17.35 -3.03
N GLY A 205 -1.35 17.09 -4.12
CA GLY A 205 0.10 16.90 -4.09
C GLY A 205 0.56 15.58 -3.46
N LEU A 206 -0.37 14.71 -3.03
CA LEU A 206 -0.04 13.39 -2.49
C LEU A 206 0.13 12.36 -3.61
N LEU A 207 0.91 11.32 -3.33
CA LEU A 207 1.15 10.21 -4.24
C LEU A 207 0.24 9.04 -3.91
N GLN A 208 -0.23 8.38 -4.97
CA GLN A 208 -1.00 7.15 -4.90
C GLN A 208 -0.63 6.31 -6.12
N ILE A 209 -0.28 5.03 -5.91
CA ILE A 209 0.14 4.14 -7.00
C ILE A 209 -1.08 3.79 -7.86
N SER A 210 -0.97 3.91 -9.17
CA SER A 210 -2.07 3.56 -10.07
C SER A 210 -2.28 2.05 -10.12
N ASP A 211 -3.55 1.63 -10.13
CA ASP A 211 -3.93 0.25 -10.37
C ASP A 211 -3.53 -0.26 -11.76
N LYS A 212 -3.37 0.62 -12.75
CA LYS A 212 -2.87 0.29 -14.09
C LYS A 212 -1.45 -0.28 -14.10
N ARG A 213 -0.63 0.03 -13.09
CA ARG A 213 0.74 -0.48 -12.97
C ARG A 213 0.87 -1.64 -11.98
N VAL A 214 -0.19 -2.03 -11.29
CA VAL A 214 -0.15 -3.12 -10.30
C VAL A 214 -0.90 -4.34 -10.84
N PHE A 215 -0.20 -5.47 -10.95
CA PHE A 215 -0.78 -6.70 -11.49
C PHE A 215 -0.43 -7.91 -10.62
N ILE A 216 -1.19 -8.99 -10.79
CA ILE A 216 -0.96 -10.25 -10.09
C ILE A 216 -0.39 -11.25 -11.09
N GLU A 217 0.83 -11.72 -10.82
CA GLU A 217 1.51 -12.73 -11.63
C GLU A 217 1.94 -13.89 -10.73
N LYS A 218 1.55 -15.13 -11.08
CA LYS A 218 1.86 -16.34 -10.30
C LYS A 218 1.51 -16.20 -8.81
N GLY A 219 0.41 -15.50 -8.49
CA GLY A 219 -0.06 -15.27 -7.12
C GLY A 219 0.70 -14.21 -6.33
N ARG A 220 1.67 -13.51 -6.93
CA ARG A 220 2.39 -12.38 -6.33
C ARG A 220 1.99 -11.08 -7.00
N THR A 221 1.83 -10.04 -6.19
CA THR A 221 1.61 -8.68 -6.72
C THR A 221 2.94 -8.14 -7.24
N ARG A 222 2.91 -7.57 -8.44
CA ARG A 222 4.08 -6.99 -9.11
C ARG A 222 3.75 -5.59 -9.62
N LEU A 223 4.77 -4.75 -9.63
CA LEU A 223 4.73 -3.42 -10.24
C LEU A 223 5.26 -3.53 -11.67
N LYS A 224 4.50 -3.02 -12.63
CA LYS A 224 4.92 -2.92 -14.03
C LYS A 224 5.53 -1.56 -14.26
N LEU A 225 6.85 -1.51 -14.35
CA LEU A 225 7.56 -0.30 -14.77
C LEU A 225 7.79 -0.31 -16.28
N THR A 226 7.90 0.87 -16.91
CA THR A 226 8.36 1.00 -18.30
C THR A 226 9.82 0.54 -18.42
N LYS A 227 10.29 0.15 -19.62
CA LYS A 227 11.69 -0.31 -19.81
C LYS A 227 12.73 0.67 -19.24
N ARG A 228 12.54 1.97 -19.48
CA ARG A 228 13.41 3.05 -18.98
C ARG A 228 13.44 3.10 -17.45
N LEU A 229 12.30 2.89 -16.79
CA LEU A 229 12.22 2.83 -15.33
C LEU A 229 12.76 1.53 -14.74
N GLN A 230 12.64 0.41 -15.47
CA GLN A 230 13.15 -0.89 -15.06
C GLN A 230 14.68 -0.91 -14.93
N GLU A 231 15.39 -0.23 -15.82
CA GLU A 231 16.86 -0.11 -15.76
C GLU A 231 17.35 0.54 -14.46
N PHE A 232 16.57 1.47 -13.89
CA PHE A 232 16.87 2.07 -12.59
C PHE A 232 16.51 1.17 -11.41
N SER A 233 15.49 0.32 -11.57
CA SER A 233 15.01 -0.54 -10.50
C SER A 233 15.77 -1.87 -10.42
N SER A 234 16.38 -2.38 -11.49
CA SER A 234 17.11 -3.66 -11.46
C SER A 234 18.29 -3.73 -10.48
N TYR A 235 18.73 -2.61 -9.91
CA TYR A 235 19.91 -2.50 -9.05
C TYR A 235 19.64 -2.56 -7.53
N PHE A 236 18.45 -2.97 -7.10
CA PHE A 236 18.06 -3.09 -5.68
C PHE A 236 19.03 -3.88 -4.77
N VAL A 237 19.86 -4.77 -5.33
CA VAL A 237 20.53 -5.84 -4.57
C VAL A 237 21.95 -5.45 -4.09
N HIS A 238 22.48 -4.26 -4.41
CA HIS A 238 23.91 -3.97 -4.20
C HIS A 238 24.28 -3.17 -2.94
N THR A 239 23.31 -2.67 -2.16
CA THR A 239 23.58 -1.80 -1.00
C THR A 239 24.50 -2.44 0.04
N TYR A 240 24.36 -3.75 0.26
CA TYR A 240 25.20 -4.51 1.20
C TYR A 240 26.59 -4.84 0.64
N ALA A 241 26.73 -5.00 -0.68
CA ALA A 241 28.01 -5.31 -1.32
C ALA A 241 28.96 -4.11 -1.30
N GLY A 242 28.42 -2.90 -1.51
CA GLY A 242 29.20 -1.65 -1.47
C GLY A 242 29.84 -1.35 -0.11
N ARG A 243 29.30 -1.89 1.01
CA ARG A 243 29.92 -1.73 2.34
C ARG A 243 31.31 -2.37 2.45
N LYS A 244 31.52 -3.53 1.84
CA LYS A 244 32.84 -4.19 1.86
C LYS A 244 33.88 -3.33 1.14
N ILE A 245 33.47 -2.67 0.06
CA ILE A 245 34.30 -1.72 -0.71
C ILE A 245 34.68 -0.52 0.17
N MET A 246 33.76 -0.06 1.03
CA MET A 246 33.87 1.17 1.80
C MET A 246 34.26 1.01 3.28
N HIS A 247 34.64 -0.19 3.71
CA HIS A 247 34.79 -0.52 5.14
C HIS A 247 35.71 0.47 5.91
N LEU A 248 36.84 0.87 5.33
CA LEU A 248 37.78 1.82 5.96
C LEU A 248 37.15 3.20 6.15
N ALA A 249 36.55 3.76 5.10
CA ALA A 249 35.92 5.08 5.16
C ALA A 249 34.69 5.09 6.09
N VAL A 250 33.97 3.97 6.17
CA VAL A 250 32.84 3.80 7.10
C VAL A 250 33.34 3.79 8.55
N MET A 251 34.34 2.98 8.90
CA MET A 251 34.88 2.94 10.26
C MET A 251 35.41 4.30 10.71
N GLU A 252 36.08 4.99 9.79
CA GLU A 252 36.63 6.31 10.02
C GLU A 252 35.53 7.34 10.33
N ALA A 253 34.45 7.35 9.53
CA ALA A 253 33.28 8.17 9.79
C ALA A 253 32.57 7.80 11.11
N GLU A 254 32.41 6.50 11.39
CA GLU A 254 31.77 6.01 12.63
C GLU A 254 32.57 6.40 13.89
N SER A 255 33.91 6.40 13.80
CA SER A 255 34.79 6.80 14.90
C SER A 255 34.59 8.25 15.32
N LYS A 256 34.19 9.14 14.39
CA LYS A 256 33.83 10.53 14.67
C LYS A 256 32.46 10.64 15.33
N ILE A 257 31.51 9.84 14.87
CA ILE A 257 30.12 9.92 15.36
C ILE A 257 29.97 9.32 16.77
N ARG A 258 30.73 8.27 17.10
CA ARG A 258 30.72 7.65 18.45
C ARG A 258 31.18 8.60 19.57
N ARG A 259 31.88 9.69 19.25
CA ARG A 259 32.43 10.63 20.23
C ARG A 259 31.41 11.61 20.84
N GLY A 260 30.11 11.55 20.49
CA GLY A 260 29.17 12.57 20.99
C GLY A 260 27.67 12.32 20.88
N GLY A 261 27.20 11.08 20.83
CA GLY A 261 25.78 10.76 20.69
C GLY A 261 25.06 10.46 22.00
N ARG A 262 24.21 11.38 22.48
CA ARG A 262 23.11 11.04 23.39
C ARG A 262 22.01 10.35 22.59
N SER A 263 21.38 9.30 23.15
CA SER A 263 20.18 8.72 22.56
C SER A 263 19.08 9.79 22.54
N ALA A 264 18.66 10.21 21.35
CA ALA A 264 17.56 11.15 21.19
C ALA A 264 16.29 10.36 20.88
N GLU A 265 15.20 10.69 21.56
CA GLU A 265 13.88 10.15 21.22
C GLU A 265 13.48 10.68 19.84
N LEU A 266 13.29 9.76 18.89
CA LEU A 266 13.00 10.11 17.51
C LEU A 266 11.53 10.53 17.38
N PRO A 267 11.21 11.60 16.64
CA PRO A 267 9.84 11.92 16.29
C PRO A 267 9.18 10.75 15.54
N SER A 268 7.86 10.61 15.71
CA SER A 268 7.08 9.50 15.13
C SER A 268 7.25 9.35 13.62
N PHE A 269 7.40 10.47 12.90
CA PHE A 269 7.62 10.48 11.45
C PHE A 269 8.97 9.93 11.00
N MET A 270 9.97 9.90 11.87
CA MET A 270 11.26 9.24 11.64
C MET A 270 11.28 7.81 12.17
N GLU A 271 10.68 7.58 13.33
CA GLU A 271 10.66 6.28 13.99
C GLU A 271 9.81 5.27 13.20
N CYS A 272 8.61 5.68 12.76
CA CYS A 272 7.73 4.87 11.92
C CYS A 272 7.08 5.72 10.80
N PRO A 273 7.83 6.01 9.71
CA PRO A 273 7.34 6.80 8.59
C PRO A 273 6.05 6.25 7.96
N ARG A 274 5.92 4.92 7.87
CA ARG A 274 4.69 4.28 7.35
C ARG A 274 3.47 4.68 8.19
N ARG A 275 3.55 4.59 9.51
CA ARG A 275 2.46 4.99 10.42
C ARG A 275 2.17 6.49 10.34
N ALA A 276 3.21 7.32 10.25
CA ALA A 276 3.07 8.76 10.24
C ALA A 276 2.47 9.31 8.92
N TYR A 277 2.77 8.66 7.80
CA TYR A 277 2.49 9.24 6.48
C TYR A 277 1.52 8.45 5.61
N TRP A 278 1.41 7.13 5.77
CA TRP A 278 0.47 6.37 4.95
C TRP A 278 -0.96 6.63 5.38
N ARG A 279 -1.81 6.88 4.40
CA ARG A 279 -3.24 7.12 4.59
C ARG A 279 -4.03 6.26 3.62
N LEU A 280 -5.28 6.03 3.99
CA LEU A 280 -6.27 5.42 3.12
C LEU A 280 -7.34 6.46 2.77
N PRO A 281 -8.00 6.36 1.60
CA PRO A 281 -9.11 7.24 1.23
C PRO A 281 -10.29 7.19 2.21
N GLU A 282 -10.47 6.06 2.89
CA GLU A 282 -11.48 5.84 3.92
C GLU A 282 -10.91 4.97 5.04
N GLY A 283 -11.22 5.33 6.29
CA GLY A 283 -10.76 4.64 7.48
C GLY A 283 -9.31 4.95 7.87
N ARG A 284 -8.96 4.66 9.12
CA ARG A 284 -7.59 4.80 9.63
C ARG A 284 -6.73 3.60 9.23
N LEU A 285 -5.50 3.83 8.82
CA LEU A 285 -4.53 2.77 8.58
C LEU A 285 -3.65 2.57 9.82
N ILE A 286 -3.76 1.40 10.44
CA ILE A 286 -2.99 1.04 11.64
C ILE A 286 -1.87 0.07 11.25
N ILE A 287 -0.63 0.43 11.60
CA ILE A 287 0.61 -0.28 11.25
C ILE A 287 1.49 -0.40 12.49
N ASP A 288 2.10 -1.57 12.68
CA ASP A 288 2.97 -2.02 13.76
C ASP A 288 2.37 -1.81 15.16
N SER A 289 1.06 -2.05 15.29
CA SER A 289 0.33 -1.75 16.51
C SER A 289 0.42 -2.86 17.56
N LYS A 290 0.83 -2.48 18.78
CA LYS A 290 0.75 -3.33 19.98
C LYS A 290 -0.71 -3.53 20.39
N ASP A 291 -1.45 -2.43 20.48
CA ASP A 291 -2.90 -2.43 20.72
C ASP A 291 -3.62 -1.51 19.73
N TRP A 292 -4.25 -2.14 18.73
CA TRP A 292 -4.92 -1.40 17.65
C TRP A 292 -6.23 -0.77 18.12
N LEU A 293 -6.81 -1.22 19.24
CA LEU A 293 -8.00 -0.60 19.81
C LEU A 293 -7.64 0.74 20.45
N ASP A 294 -6.52 0.78 21.18
CA ASP A 294 -6.00 2.01 21.79
C ASP A 294 -5.60 3.03 20.71
N ASP A 295 -4.95 2.60 19.63
CA ASP A 295 -4.63 3.47 18.48
C ASP A 295 -5.89 4.09 17.82
N LEU A 296 -7.05 3.45 17.99
CA LEU A 296 -8.34 3.98 17.54
C LEU A 296 -9.06 4.81 18.61
N GLY A 297 -8.57 4.81 19.86
CA GLY A 297 -9.22 5.40 21.02
C GLY A 297 -10.47 4.62 21.46
N TYR A 298 -10.46 3.29 21.28
CA TYR A 298 -11.62 2.43 21.50
C TYR A 298 -11.51 1.61 22.78
N SER A 299 -12.38 1.92 23.74
CA SER A 299 -12.61 1.10 24.92
C SER A 299 -13.74 0.11 24.66
N VAL A 300 -13.52 -1.18 24.97
CA VAL A 300 -14.44 -2.26 24.61
C VAL A 300 -15.18 -2.80 25.83
N LYS A 301 -16.50 -2.57 25.89
CA LYS A 301 -17.39 -3.11 26.92
C LYS A 301 -17.68 -4.60 26.73
N ARG A 302 -17.94 -5.03 25.48
CA ARG A 302 -18.32 -6.41 25.18
C ARG A 302 -17.88 -6.85 23.79
N LYS A 303 -17.46 -8.11 23.67
CA LYS A 303 -17.16 -8.75 22.37
C LYS A 303 -18.09 -9.94 22.16
N LYS A 304 -18.60 -10.12 20.94
CA LYS A 304 -19.46 -11.25 20.55
C LYS A 304 -19.09 -11.73 19.15
N ARG A 305 -18.94 -13.04 18.95
CA ARG A 305 -18.74 -13.59 17.60
C ARG A 305 -20.03 -13.49 16.79
N LEU A 306 -19.94 -13.01 15.55
CA LEU A 306 -21.09 -12.91 14.65
C LEU A 306 -21.19 -14.16 13.78
N GLY A 307 -22.29 -14.90 13.87
CA GLY A 307 -22.48 -16.15 13.13
C GLY A 307 -22.02 -17.38 13.91
N ASN A 308 -21.50 -18.41 13.22
CA ASN A 308 -21.11 -19.67 13.87
C ASN A 308 -19.71 -19.58 14.53
N VAL A 309 -19.32 -20.64 15.23
CA VAL A 309 -18.01 -20.76 15.91
C VAL A 309 -16.81 -20.53 14.99
N ASN A 310 -16.97 -20.77 13.70
CA ASN A 310 -15.94 -20.60 12.66
C ASN A 310 -15.99 -19.21 12.00
N SER A 311 -16.83 -18.30 12.48
CA SER A 311 -16.92 -16.96 11.91
C SER A 311 -15.66 -16.15 12.19
N ARG A 312 -15.25 -15.39 11.18
CA ARG A 312 -14.10 -14.49 11.19
C ARG A 312 -14.44 -13.10 11.72
N THR A 313 -15.74 -12.84 11.90
CA THR A 313 -16.24 -11.51 12.25
C THR A 313 -16.68 -11.49 13.71
N MET A 314 -16.19 -10.50 14.43
CA MET A 314 -16.50 -10.23 15.82
C MET A 314 -17.21 -8.87 15.90
N LEU A 315 -18.32 -8.82 16.61
CA LEU A 315 -18.96 -7.59 17.06
C LEU A 315 -18.23 -7.11 18.31
N TYR A 316 -17.87 -5.84 18.30
CA TYR A 316 -17.37 -5.11 19.46
C TYR A 316 -18.40 -4.06 19.82
N VAL A 317 -18.86 -4.07 21.07
CA VAL A 317 -19.65 -3.01 21.67
C VAL A 317 -18.66 -2.14 22.43
N LEU A 318 -18.48 -0.92 21.96
CA LEU A 318 -17.61 0.09 22.55
C LEU A 318 -18.31 0.79 23.72
N ASP A 319 -17.53 1.48 24.53
CA ASP A 319 -18.07 2.42 25.51
C ASP A 319 -18.89 3.51 24.80
N GLY A 320 -20.01 3.91 25.42
CA GLY A 320 -21.02 4.75 24.78
C GLY A 320 -21.99 4.01 23.84
N GLY A 321 -21.91 2.67 23.75
CA GLY A 321 -22.92 1.84 23.06
C GLY A 321 -22.73 1.71 21.55
N ARG A 322 -21.74 2.40 20.97
CA ARG A 322 -21.36 2.26 19.56
C ARG A 322 -20.90 0.84 19.24
N LYS A 323 -21.24 0.33 18.06
CA LYS A 323 -20.93 -1.03 17.63
C LYS A 323 -20.10 -1.04 16.36
N ILE A 324 -19.07 -1.89 16.35
CA ILE A 324 -18.19 -2.10 15.19
C ILE A 324 -18.10 -3.60 14.87
N ALA A 325 -17.97 -3.91 13.58
CA ALA A 325 -17.69 -5.24 13.09
C ALA A 325 -16.23 -5.35 12.69
N VAL A 326 -15.51 -6.28 13.32
CA VAL A 326 -14.09 -6.53 13.07
C VAL A 326 -13.96 -7.89 12.40
N LYS A 327 -13.44 -7.90 11.17
CA LYS A 327 -13.20 -9.11 10.40
C LYS A 327 -11.72 -9.45 10.39
N GLU A 328 -11.37 -10.66 10.83
CA GLU A 328 -9.99 -11.15 10.88
C GLU A 328 -9.70 -12.11 9.72
N LEU A 329 -8.96 -11.61 8.74
CA LEU A 329 -8.71 -12.33 7.48
C LEU A 329 -7.57 -13.35 7.64
N ALA A 330 -6.63 -13.09 8.57
CA ALA A 330 -5.48 -13.94 8.88
C ALA A 330 -5.87 -15.33 9.42
N LYS A 331 -6.96 -15.44 10.20
CA LYS A 331 -7.40 -16.69 10.88
C LYS A 331 -7.90 -17.81 9.94
N THR A 332 -7.64 -17.72 8.64
CA THR A 332 -8.24 -18.66 7.72
C THR A 332 -7.45 -19.96 7.65
N LYS A 333 -8.10 -21.09 7.99
CA LYS A 333 -7.57 -22.42 7.69
C LYS A 333 -7.54 -22.58 6.16
N ALA A 334 -6.35 -22.59 5.56
CA ALA A 334 -6.13 -22.82 4.13
C ALA A 334 -6.98 -23.98 3.58
N VAL A 335 -7.23 -25.00 4.41
CA VAL A 335 -8.07 -26.16 4.16
C VAL A 335 -9.50 -25.83 3.70
N LYS A 336 -10.19 -24.85 4.30
CA LYS A 336 -11.58 -24.52 3.91
C LYS A 336 -11.63 -23.98 2.47
N TRP A 337 -10.70 -23.10 2.12
CA TRP A 337 -10.64 -22.55 0.76
C TRP A 337 -10.10 -23.56 -0.24
N ALA A 338 -9.17 -24.43 0.17
CA ALA A 338 -8.70 -25.53 -0.67
C ALA A 338 -9.85 -26.48 -1.02
N ALA A 339 -10.66 -26.89 -0.04
CA ALA A 339 -11.83 -27.75 -0.26
C ALA A 339 -12.88 -27.07 -1.16
N LEU A 340 -13.19 -25.79 -0.90
CA LEU A 340 -14.14 -25.05 -1.73
C LEU A 340 -13.61 -24.84 -3.16
N SER A 341 -12.32 -24.57 -3.31
CA SER A 341 -11.68 -24.41 -4.62
C SER A 341 -11.60 -25.73 -5.37
N LEU A 342 -11.39 -26.87 -4.71
CA LEU A 342 -11.42 -28.19 -5.34
C LEU A 342 -12.83 -28.53 -5.85
N TRP A 343 -13.86 -28.29 -5.02
CA TRP A 343 -15.26 -28.53 -5.40
C TRP A 343 -15.67 -27.64 -6.57
N THR A 344 -15.32 -26.35 -6.54
CA THR A 344 -15.77 -25.40 -7.56
C THR A 344 -14.79 -25.21 -8.72
N ALA A 345 -13.63 -25.86 -8.72
CA ALA A 345 -12.54 -25.69 -9.70
C ALA A 345 -12.99 -25.65 -11.17
N PRO A 346 -13.98 -26.44 -11.62
CA PRO A 346 -14.44 -26.39 -13.01
C PRO A 346 -15.12 -25.08 -13.41
N VAL A 347 -15.54 -24.26 -12.45
CA VAL A 347 -16.34 -23.04 -12.66
C VAL A 347 -15.71 -21.81 -11.99
N LYS A 348 -15.10 -21.97 -10.81
CA LYS A 348 -14.55 -20.87 -10.02
C LYS A 348 -13.32 -21.30 -9.24
N ARG A 349 -12.29 -20.44 -9.23
CA ARG A 349 -11.16 -20.52 -8.30
C ARG A 349 -11.24 -19.39 -7.29
N PHE A 350 -11.12 -19.70 -6.00
CA PHE A 350 -11.18 -18.72 -4.91
C PHE A 350 -9.79 -18.17 -4.59
N ARG A 351 -9.74 -16.88 -4.21
CA ARG A 351 -8.50 -16.23 -3.79
C ARG A 351 -8.33 -16.39 -2.29
N VAL A 352 -7.24 -17.03 -1.85
CA VAL A 352 -7.05 -17.52 -0.48
C VAL A 352 -6.21 -16.56 0.39
N ASP A 353 -5.29 -15.84 -0.23
CA ASP A 353 -4.35 -14.95 0.45
C ASP A 353 -5.06 -13.90 1.32
N PRO A 354 -4.75 -13.81 2.63
CA PRO A 354 -5.42 -12.90 3.56
C PRO A 354 -5.28 -11.42 3.19
N LEU A 355 -4.11 -11.00 2.72
CA LEU A 355 -3.85 -9.60 2.38
C LEU A 355 -4.61 -9.21 1.11
N PHE A 356 -4.62 -10.09 0.11
CA PHE A 356 -5.42 -9.94 -1.10
C PHE A 356 -6.91 -9.84 -0.78
N ARG A 357 -7.43 -10.70 0.11
CA ARG A 357 -8.86 -10.68 0.52
C ARG A 357 -9.23 -9.41 1.29
N LEU A 358 -8.36 -8.97 2.20
CA LEU A 358 -8.50 -7.69 2.89
C LEU A 358 -8.56 -6.53 1.89
N SER A 359 -7.60 -6.48 0.96
CA SER A 359 -7.51 -5.45 -0.07
C SER A 359 -8.76 -5.42 -0.95
N SER A 360 -9.24 -6.61 -1.35
CA SER A 360 -10.42 -6.75 -2.20
C SER A 360 -11.68 -6.29 -1.51
N GLU A 361 -11.87 -6.68 -0.24
CA GLU A 361 -13.04 -6.27 0.52
C GLU A 361 -13.04 -4.77 0.81
N TYR A 362 -11.88 -4.19 1.16
CA TYR A 362 -11.72 -2.74 1.32
C TYR A 362 -12.14 -1.98 0.04
N LYS A 363 -11.56 -2.36 -1.11
CA LYS A 363 -11.87 -1.72 -2.40
C LYS A 363 -13.33 -1.95 -2.81
N ALA A 364 -13.86 -3.15 -2.58
CA ALA A 364 -15.20 -3.52 -3.02
C ALA A 364 -16.28 -2.78 -2.25
N ILE A 365 -16.13 -2.61 -0.93
CA ILE A 365 -17.07 -1.82 -0.11
C ILE A 365 -17.18 -0.39 -0.64
N ARG A 366 -16.04 0.25 -0.92
CA ARG A 366 -16.00 1.61 -1.47
C ARG A 366 -16.59 1.68 -2.88
N TYR A 367 -16.25 0.71 -3.73
CA TYR A 367 -16.76 0.63 -5.09
C TYR A 367 -18.28 0.43 -5.12
N ILE A 368 -18.83 -0.48 -4.31
CA ILE A 368 -20.27 -0.70 -4.19
C ILE A 368 -20.97 0.59 -3.77
N ARG A 369 -20.41 1.33 -2.81
CA ARG A 369 -20.93 2.65 -2.41
C ARG A 369 -20.87 3.68 -3.52
N SER A 370 -19.82 3.67 -4.36
CA SER A 370 -19.73 4.57 -5.51
C SER A 370 -20.79 4.28 -6.59
N LEU A 371 -21.37 3.08 -6.62
CA LEU A 371 -22.51 2.73 -7.47
C LEU A 371 -23.87 3.14 -6.86
N GLY A 372 -23.88 3.88 -5.75
CA GLY A 372 -25.09 4.28 -5.04
C GLY A 372 -25.73 3.17 -4.18
N LEU A 373 -25.03 2.05 -4.00
CA LEU A 373 -25.49 0.93 -3.17
C LEU A 373 -24.98 1.05 -1.73
N ARG A 374 -25.61 0.35 -0.78
CA ARG A 374 -25.17 0.40 0.62
C ARG A 374 -24.14 -0.68 0.92
N ALA A 375 -23.08 -0.29 1.60
CA ALA A 375 -22.11 -1.17 2.25
C ALA A 375 -21.60 -0.49 3.52
N PRO A 376 -21.05 -1.22 4.50
CA PRO A 376 -20.59 -0.65 5.76
C PRO A 376 -19.52 0.44 5.57
N ALA A 377 -19.58 1.50 6.36
CA ALA A 377 -18.47 2.46 6.44
C ALA A 377 -17.21 1.78 6.99
N ILE A 378 -16.05 2.12 6.44
CA ILE A 378 -14.77 1.56 6.87
C ILE A 378 -14.18 2.47 7.94
N GLU A 379 -13.96 1.91 9.12
CA GLU A 379 -13.39 2.66 10.25
C GLU A 379 -11.88 2.54 10.30
N ALA A 380 -11.35 1.34 10.04
CA ALA A 380 -9.92 1.11 10.05
C ALA A 380 -9.48 -0.15 9.28
N VAL A 381 -8.23 -0.15 8.86
CA VAL A 381 -7.48 -1.31 8.40
C VAL A 381 -6.29 -1.51 9.33
N VAL A 382 -6.22 -2.67 9.99
CA VAL A 382 -5.06 -3.04 10.82
C VAL A 382 -4.20 -3.98 10.01
N LEU A 383 -3.14 -3.43 9.40
CA LEU A 383 -2.41 -4.10 8.32
C LEU A 383 -1.68 -5.37 8.79
N ASP A 384 -0.98 -5.31 9.93
CA ASP A 384 -0.14 -6.44 10.38
C ASP A 384 -0.98 -7.62 10.86
N ARG A 385 -2.17 -7.34 11.38
CA ARG A 385 -3.15 -8.34 11.81
C ARG A 385 -4.14 -8.73 10.72
N LYS A 386 -4.09 -8.05 9.56
CA LYS A 386 -5.01 -8.22 8.43
C LYS A 386 -6.47 -8.13 8.88
N LEU A 387 -6.78 -7.09 9.65
CA LEU A 387 -8.14 -6.80 10.12
C LEU A 387 -8.79 -5.72 9.28
N LEU A 388 -10.06 -5.92 8.97
CA LEU A 388 -10.95 -4.87 8.46
C LEU A 388 -11.94 -4.51 9.56
N VAL A 389 -11.97 -3.24 9.95
CA VAL A 389 -12.90 -2.69 10.94
C VAL A 389 -13.93 -1.85 10.20
N THR A 390 -15.19 -2.17 10.40
CA THR A 390 -16.32 -1.49 9.75
C THR A 390 -17.39 -1.14 10.76
N GLN A 391 -18.25 -0.20 10.39
CA GLN A 391 -19.50 0.03 11.10
C GLN A 391 -20.29 -1.27 11.22
N PHE A 392 -20.83 -1.55 12.42
CA PHE A 392 -21.79 -2.64 12.56
C PHE A 392 -23.15 -2.20 12.01
N ILE A 393 -23.70 -2.98 11.08
CA ILE A 393 -25.04 -2.73 10.52
C ILE A 393 -26.06 -3.52 11.34
N GLU A 394 -26.95 -2.79 12.03
CA GLU A 394 -28.09 -3.38 12.72
C GLU A 394 -29.11 -3.88 11.71
N GLY A 395 -29.53 -5.13 11.83
CA GLY A 395 -30.48 -5.71 10.89
C GLY A 395 -30.51 -7.22 10.90
N LYS A 396 -31.35 -7.77 10.02
CA LYS A 396 -31.45 -9.20 9.76
C LYS A 396 -30.76 -9.52 8.44
N THR A 397 -30.18 -10.70 8.30
CA THR A 397 -29.67 -11.11 6.98
C THR A 397 -30.82 -11.36 6.02
N LEU A 398 -30.65 -11.12 4.72
CA LEU A 398 -31.66 -11.45 3.71
C LEU A 398 -31.95 -12.96 3.65
N ALA A 399 -30.99 -13.82 4.01
CA ALA A 399 -31.25 -15.25 4.23
C ALA A 399 -32.27 -15.53 5.35
N GLY A 400 -32.37 -14.65 6.34
CA GLY A 400 -33.37 -14.69 7.41
C GLY A 400 -34.74 -14.27 6.88
N GLU A 401 -34.81 -13.21 6.08
CA GLU A 401 -36.04 -12.76 5.43
C GLU A 401 -36.60 -13.81 4.47
N ILE A 402 -35.74 -14.45 3.67
CA ILE A 402 -36.13 -15.58 2.81
C ILE A 402 -36.81 -16.69 3.63
N LYS A 403 -36.26 -17.02 4.80
CA LYS A 403 -36.87 -18.02 5.70
C LYS A 403 -38.21 -17.56 6.26
N GLY A 404 -38.39 -16.26 6.52
CA GLY A 404 -39.67 -15.67 6.91
C GLY A 404 -40.71 -15.79 5.78
N CYS A 405 -40.33 -15.44 4.55
CA CYS A 405 -41.17 -15.60 3.36
C CYS A 405 -41.65 -17.04 3.19
N ILE A 406 -40.75 -18.01 3.35
CA ILE A 406 -41.08 -19.45 3.24
C ILE A 406 -42.08 -19.90 4.31
N LYS A 407 -42.10 -19.23 5.47
CA LYS A 407 -43.05 -19.50 6.56
C LYS A 407 -44.38 -18.75 6.41
N GLY A 408 -44.49 -17.83 5.45
CA GLY A 408 -45.69 -17.02 5.21
C GLY A 408 -45.65 -15.61 5.83
N ASP A 409 -44.57 -15.25 6.53
CA ASP A 409 -44.49 -14.03 7.35
C ASP A 409 -43.65 -12.90 6.70
N GLY A 410 -43.18 -13.08 5.47
CA GLY A 410 -42.14 -12.24 4.86
C GLY A 410 -42.55 -11.59 3.54
N ASP A 411 -42.00 -10.39 3.30
CA ASP A 411 -42.17 -9.63 2.06
C ASP A 411 -41.12 -10.03 1.01
N SER A 412 -41.60 -10.41 -0.17
CA SER A 412 -40.76 -10.78 -1.32
C SER A 412 -40.15 -9.59 -2.07
N SER A 413 -40.60 -8.34 -1.81
CA SER A 413 -40.09 -7.12 -2.46
C SER A 413 -38.58 -6.94 -2.29
N LEU A 414 -38.04 -7.30 -1.12
CA LEU A 414 -36.61 -7.26 -0.81
C LEU A 414 -35.77 -8.18 -1.70
N LEU A 415 -36.36 -9.27 -2.23
CA LEU A 415 -35.68 -10.17 -3.16
C LEU A 415 -35.56 -9.55 -4.55
N ARG A 416 -36.62 -8.88 -5.00
CA ARG A 416 -36.59 -8.12 -6.25
C ARG A 416 -35.56 -7.01 -6.18
N GLU A 417 -35.53 -6.25 -5.08
CA GLU A 417 -34.52 -5.22 -4.86
C GLU A 417 -33.10 -5.80 -4.80
N ALA A 418 -32.89 -6.93 -4.14
CA ALA A 418 -31.59 -7.60 -4.12
C ALA A 418 -31.12 -8.00 -5.54
N GLY A 419 -32.04 -8.49 -6.38
CA GLY A 419 -31.78 -8.78 -7.80
C GLY A 419 -31.35 -7.52 -8.56
N ALA A 420 -32.09 -6.43 -8.40
CA ALA A 420 -31.81 -5.14 -9.03
C ALA A 420 -30.46 -4.56 -8.62
N GLN A 421 -30.10 -4.63 -7.33
CA GLN A 421 -28.82 -4.11 -6.85
C GLN A 421 -27.62 -4.96 -7.32
N ILE A 422 -27.75 -6.30 -7.36
CA ILE A 422 -26.71 -7.16 -7.94
C ILE A 422 -26.56 -6.89 -9.45
N ALA A 423 -27.67 -6.65 -10.16
CA ALA A 423 -27.65 -6.25 -11.57
C ALA A 423 -26.90 -4.94 -11.80
N LYS A 424 -27.06 -3.92 -10.93
CA LYS A 424 -26.28 -2.66 -10.99
C LYS A 424 -24.78 -2.92 -10.93
N ILE A 425 -24.31 -3.83 -10.06
CA ILE A 425 -22.90 -4.21 -9.96
C ILE A 425 -22.41 -4.87 -11.26
N HIS A 426 -23.22 -5.78 -11.83
CA HIS A 426 -22.89 -6.50 -13.06
C HIS A 426 -22.89 -5.60 -14.31
N ASN A 427 -23.82 -4.65 -14.42
CA ASN A 427 -23.83 -3.66 -15.51
C ASN A 427 -22.60 -2.76 -15.47
N ALA A 428 -22.06 -2.48 -14.28
CA ALA A 428 -20.78 -1.80 -14.11
C ALA A 428 -19.55 -2.72 -14.41
N GLY A 429 -19.77 -3.88 -15.04
CA GLY A 429 -18.74 -4.81 -15.50
C GLY A 429 -18.10 -5.67 -14.41
N SER A 430 -18.55 -5.58 -13.16
CA SER A 430 -17.93 -6.25 -12.01
C SER A 430 -18.78 -7.41 -11.48
N SER A 431 -18.22 -8.28 -10.65
CA SER A 431 -18.98 -9.37 -10.01
C SER A 431 -18.50 -9.62 -8.57
N LEU A 432 -19.38 -10.14 -7.72
CA LEU A 432 -19.18 -10.35 -6.29
C LEU A 432 -18.39 -11.63 -5.98
N GLY A 433 -18.49 -12.64 -6.84
CA GLY A 433 -17.71 -13.87 -6.83
C GLY A 433 -18.07 -14.92 -5.76
N ASN A 434 -18.68 -14.52 -4.64
CA ASN A 434 -19.13 -15.41 -3.56
C ASN A 434 -20.35 -14.83 -2.82
N ILE A 435 -21.29 -14.24 -3.55
CA ILE A 435 -22.48 -13.64 -2.95
C ILE A 435 -23.48 -14.70 -2.51
N LYS A 436 -24.06 -14.48 -1.33
CA LYS A 436 -25.10 -15.33 -0.72
C LYS A 436 -26.10 -14.40 -0.04
N PRO A 437 -27.38 -14.78 0.14
CA PRO A 437 -28.34 -13.92 0.84
C PRO A 437 -27.92 -13.59 2.28
N LYS A 438 -27.13 -14.45 2.93
CA LYS A 438 -26.59 -14.15 4.27
C LYS A 438 -25.55 -13.02 4.31
N ASN A 439 -24.99 -12.66 3.15
CA ASN A 439 -24.00 -11.60 3.01
C ASN A 439 -24.69 -10.22 2.78
N VAL A 440 -26.01 -10.20 2.65
CA VAL A 440 -26.81 -8.97 2.53
C VAL A 440 -27.55 -8.78 3.85
N ILE A 441 -27.37 -7.61 4.47
CA ILE A 441 -28.07 -7.22 5.70
C ILE A 441 -29.21 -6.28 5.33
N VAL A 442 -30.41 -6.62 5.77
CA VAL A 442 -31.63 -5.81 5.67
C VAL A 442 -31.71 -4.95 6.94
N SER A 443 -31.66 -3.63 6.75
CA SER A 443 -31.76 -2.65 7.82
C SER A 443 -32.86 -1.64 7.45
N GLY A 444 -34.04 -1.77 8.06
CA GLY A 444 -35.23 -1.09 7.57
C GLY A 444 -35.56 -1.57 6.15
N SER A 445 -35.62 -0.64 5.20
CA SER A 445 -35.81 -0.92 3.76
C SER A 445 -34.50 -1.01 2.96
N ASP A 446 -33.34 -0.74 3.58
CA ASP A 446 -32.05 -0.72 2.91
C ASP A 446 -31.38 -2.11 2.90
N LEU A 447 -30.69 -2.42 1.79
CA LEU A 447 -29.87 -3.62 1.63
C LEU A 447 -28.37 -3.28 1.67
N TYR A 448 -27.67 -3.76 2.70
CA TYR A 448 -26.23 -3.58 2.88
C TYR A 448 -25.45 -4.81 2.44
N PHE A 449 -24.56 -4.65 1.46
CA PHE A 449 -23.64 -5.70 1.03
C PHE A 449 -22.45 -5.84 1.99
N THR A 450 -22.17 -7.07 2.43
CA THR A 450 -21.06 -7.42 3.32
C THR A 450 -20.35 -8.69 2.83
N ASP A 451 -19.19 -9.04 3.42
CA ASP A 451 -18.41 -10.24 3.05
C ASP A 451 -18.09 -10.34 1.54
N VAL A 452 -17.66 -9.22 0.96
CA VAL A 452 -17.35 -9.06 -0.49
C VAL A 452 -15.88 -9.27 -0.82
N GLU A 453 -15.18 -10.10 -0.04
CA GLU A 453 -13.73 -10.37 -0.19
C GLU A 453 -13.33 -11.13 -1.47
N GLN A 454 -14.30 -11.63 -2.24
CA GLN A 454 -14.09 -12.34 -3.52
C GLN A 454 -14.52 -11.50 -4.74
N PHE A 455 -14.77 -10.20 -4.53
CA PHE A 455 -15.15 -9.26 -5.57
C PHE A 455 -14.11 -9.23 -6.70
N MET A 456 -14.59 -9.09 -7.93
CA MET A 456 -13.79 -8.94 -9.14
C MET A 456 -14.21 -7.67 -9.84
N PHE A 457 -13.28 -6.72 -9.91
CA PHE A 457 -13.45 -5.46 -10.62
C PHE A 457 -13.34 -5.69 -12.12
N GLN A 458 -14.29 -5.17 -12.88
CA GLN A 458 -14.31 -5.23 -14.36
C GLN A 458 -14.09 -6.64 -14.93
N ALA A 459 -14.49 -7.67 -14.19
CA ALA A 459 -14.23 -9.06 -14.51
C ALA A 459 -15.18 -10.01 -13.78
N GLY A 460 -15.09 -11.29 -14.13
CA GLY A 460 -15.71 -12.39 -13.43
C GLY A 460 -16.97 -12.92 -14.12
N ASP A 461 -17.84 -13.56 -13.35
CA ASP A 461 -18.96 -14.33 -13.88
C ASP A 461 -20.28 -13.98 -13.17
N PRO A 462 -21.04 -13.02 -13.72
CA PRO A 462 -22.39 -12.69 -13.26
C PRO A 462 -23.33 -13.89 -13.09
N ALA A 463 -23.30 -14.87 -14.00
CA ALA A 463 -24.18 -16.04 -13.94
C ALA A 463 -23.85 -16.94 -12.74
N TRP A 464 -22.57 -17.03 -12.35
CA TRP A 464 -22.14 -17.71 -11.14
C TRP A 464 -22.68 -17.05 -9.86
N ASP A 465 -22.72 -15.71 -9.82
CA ASP A 465 -23.28 -14.98 -8.68
C ASP A 465 -24.79 -15.21 -8.54
N LEU A 466 -25.53 -15.21 -9.66
CA LEU A 466 -26.95 -15.56 -9.67
C LEU A 466 -27.18 -16.99 -9.16
N ALA A 467 -26.42 -17.97 -9.69
CA ALA A 467 -26.54 -19.37 -9.29
C ALA A 467 -26.26 -19.56 -7.80
N GLN A 468 -25.19 -18.94 -7.27
CA GLN A 468 -24.85 -19.00 -5.86
C GLN A 468 -25.93 -18.38 -4.99
N PHE A 469 -26.40 -17.18 -5.35
CA PHE A 469 -27.37 -16.45 -4.56
C PHE A 469 -28.66 -17.24 -4.37
N ILE A 470 -29.22 -17.73 -5.48
CA ILE A 470 -30.46 -18.52 -5.49
C ILE A 470 -30.25 -19.86 -4.75
N SER A 471 -29.20 -20.60 -5.09
CA SER A 471 -28.98 -21.94 -4.54
C SER A 471 -28.70 -21.92 -3.04
N TRP A 472 -27.91 -20.95 -2.55
CA TRP A 472 -27.67 -20.82 -1.10
C TRP A 472 -28.87 -20.25 -0.35
N GLY A 473 -29.67 -19.38 -0.99
CA GLY A 473 -30.91 -18.85 -0.41
C GLY A 473 -31.96 -19.91 -0.17
N LEU A 474 -32.07 -20.86 -1.09
CA LEU A 474 -33.06 -21.95 -1.06
C LEU A 474 -32.53 -23.25 -0.46
N LYS A 475 -31.36 -23.20 0.19
CA LYS A 475 -30.80 -24.35 0.89
C LYS A 475 -31.77 -24.87 1.96
N GLY A 476 -32.12 -26.15 1.88
CA GLY A 476 -32.96 -26.84 2.87
C GLY A 476 -34.46 -26.57 2.72
N VAL A 477 -34.88 -25.85 1.68
CA VAL A 477 -36.30 -25.64 1.35
C VAL A 477 -36.86 -26.90 0.67
N ARG A 478 -38.15 -27.20 0.85
CA ARG A 478 -38.82 -28.31 0.17
C ARG A 478 -40.06 -27.89 -0.64
N ASN A 479 -40.68 -26.76 -0.28
CA ASN A 479 -41.85 -26.23 -0.97
C ASN A 479 -41.46 -25.63 -2.33
N THR A 480 -41.84 -26.29 -3.41
CA THR A 480 -41.51 -25.90 -4.80
C THR A 480 -42.25 -24.63 -5.25
N GLY A 481 -43.44 -24.36 -4.73
CA GLY A 481 -44.18 -23.12 -5.00
C GLY A 481 -43.42 -21.90 -4.47
N MET A 482 -42.94 -21.97 -3.23
CA MET A 482 -42.13 -20.90 -2.63
C MET A 482 -40.77 -20.74 -3.33
N VAL A 483 -40.14 -21.85 -3.72
CA VAL A 483 -38.91 -21.83 -4.53
C VAL A 483 -39.12 -21.07 -5.83
N THR A 484 -40.24 -21.33 -6.52
CA THR A 484 -40.61 -20.68 -7.77
C THR A 484 -40.82 -19.19 -7.56
N ALA A 485 -41.62 -18.80 -6.56
CA ALA A 485 -41.90 -17.40 -6.25
C ALA A 485 -40.61 -16.61 -5.90
N ILE A 486 -39.77 -17.13 -5.00
CA ILE A 486 -38.52 -16.49 -4.58
C ILE A 486 -37.54 -16.35 -5.74
N THR A 487 -37.38 -17.41 -6.53
CA THR A 487 -36.49 -17.39 -7.70
C THR A 487 -36.98 -16.36 -8.72
N ARG A 488 -38.29 -16.30 -8.94
CA ARG A 488 -38.93 -15.37 -9.87
C ARG A 488 -38.72 -13.92 -9.47
N GLU A 489 -39.04 -13.56 -8.23
CA GLU A 489 -38.93 -12.17 -7.78
C GLU A 489 -37.48 -11.65 -7.85
N PHE A 490 -36.52 -12.47 -7.40
CA PHE A 490 -35.10 -12.14 -7.51
C PHE A 490 -34.66 -11.93 -8.96
N LEU A 491 -34.99 -12.87 -9.86
CA LEU A 491 -34.57 -12.81 -11.25
C LEU A 491 -35.27 -11.69 -12.03
N LYS A 492 -36.55 -11.41 -11.74
CA LYS A 492 -37.26 -10.26 -12.32
C LYS A 492 -36.55 -8.96 -11.99
N GLY A 493 -36.26 -8.72 -10.71
CA GLY A 493 -35.53 -7.52 -10.31
C GLY A 493 -34.15 -7.40 -10.96
N TYR A 494 -33.47 -8.53 -11.16
CA TYR A 494 -32.21 -8.56 -11.92
C TYR A 494 -32.39 -8.17 -13.39
N VAL A 495 -33.37 -8.77 -14.07
CA VAL A 495 -33.67 -8.54 -15.50
C VAL A 495 -34.13 -7.12 -15.75
N ASP A 496 -34.92 -6.54 -14.85
CA ASP A 496 -35.41 -5.16 -14.95
C ASP A 496 -34.27 -4.13 -15.06
N VAL A 497 -33.06 -4.47 -14.59
CA VAL A 497 -31.89 -3.58 -14.61
C VAL A 497 -30.82 -4.01 -15.62
N ALA A 498 -30.49 -5.31 -15.70
CA ALA A 498 -29.38 -5.82 -16.52
C ALA A 498 -29.83 -6.59 -17.77
N GLY A 499 -31.13 -6.72 -18.00
CA GLY A 499 -31.70 -7.58 -19.03
C GLY A 499 -31.47 -9.06 -18.78
N ALA A 500 -31.98 -9.89 -19.70
CA ALA A 500 -31.98 -11.35 -19.55
C ALA A 500 -30.64 -12.03 -19.90
N GLY A 501 -29.65 -11.31 -20.46
CA GLY A 501 -28.45 -11.93 -21.05
C GLY A 501 -27.68 -12.89 -20.10
N ASN A 502 -27.45 -12.48 -18.85
CA ASN A 502 -26.78 -13.34 -17.86
C ASN A 502 -27.69 -14.48 -17.36
N VAL A 503 -29.01 -14.27 -17.33
CA VAL A 503 -29.99 -15.30 -17.00
C VAL A 503 -30.06 -16.36 -18.11
N VAL A 504 -30.01 -15.95 -19.38
CA VAL A 504 -29.90 -16.84 -20.54
C VAL A 504 -28.62 -17.66 -20.47
N ARG A 505 -27.48 -17.05 -20.12
CA ARG A 505 -26.22 -17.78 -19.94
C ARG A 505 -26.33 -18.82 -18.82
N LEU A 506 -26.98 -18.47 -17.71
CA LEU A 506 -27.27 -19.38 -16.62
C LEU A 506 -28.19 -20.53 -17.08
N ALA A 507 -29.24 -20.24 -17.85
CA ALA A 507 -30.21 -21.21 -18.36
C ALA A 507 -29.58 -22.25 -19.32
N LYS A 508 -28.63 -21.81 -20.15
CA LYS A 508 -27.91 -22.66 -21.12
C LYS A 508 -26.88 -23.58 -20.47
N SER A 509 -26.42 -23.25 -19.26
CA SER A 509 -25.37 -24.02 -18.57
C SER A 509 -25.96 -25.01 -17.56
N ARG A 510 -25.67 -26.28 -17.75
CA ARG A 510 -26.03 -27.34 -16.78
C ARG A 510 -25.17 -27.27 -15.51
N ARG A 511 -23.92 -26.83 -15.65
CA ARG A 511 -22.87 -26.93 -14.62
C ARG A 511 -23.11 -26.06 -13.39
N TYR A 512 -23.75 -24.89 -13.52
CA TYR A 512 -23.85 -23.95 -12.39
C TYR A 512 -24.73 -24.47 -11.24
N ILE A 513 -25.98 -24.85 -11.52
CA ILE A 513 -26.91 -25.34 -10.49
C ILE A 513 -26.54 -26.75 -10.01
N GLU A 514 -25.97 -27.58 -10.89
CA GLU A 514 -25.52 -28.95 -10.56
C GLU A 514 -24.47 -28.99 -9.46
N LEU A 515 -23.61 -27.97 -9.37
CA LEU A 515 -22.64 -27.85 -8.27
C LEU A 515 -23.29 -27.73 -6.89
N PHE A 516 -24.57 -27.36 -6.83
CA PHE A 516 -25.33 -27.21 -5.58
C PHE A 516 -26.24 -28.40 -5.27
N TYR A 517 -26.25 -29.47 -6.07
CA TYR A 517 -27.02 -30.69 -5.76
C TYR A 517 -26.74 -31.27 -4.37
N PRO A 518 -25.51 -31.26 -3.83
CA PRO A 518 -25.27 -31.72 -2.46
C PRO A 518 -25.99 -30.92 -1.37
N VAL A 519 -26.49 -29.72 -1.69
CA VAL A 519 -27.18 -28.83 -0.73
C VAL A 519 -28.63 -28.51 -1.12
N LEU A 520 -29.09 -28.99 -2.28
CA LEU A 520 -30.44 -28.78 -2.81
C LEU A 520 -31.16 -30.11 -2.99
N ALA A 521 -32.44 -30.18 -2.63
CA ALA A 521 -33.27 -31.32 -3.00
C ALA A 521 -33.46 -31.37 -4.54
N PRO A 522 -33.51 -32.55 -5.18
CA PRO A 522 -33.68 -32.67 -6.63
C PRO A 522 -34.88 -31.89 -7.18
N THR A 523 -36.02 -31.93 -6.48
CA THR A 523 -37.24 -31.19 -6.83
C THR A 523 -37.06 -29.67 -6.78
N VAL A 524 -36.26 -29.17 -5.84
CA VAL A 524 -35.91 -27.75 -5.72
C VAL A 524 -34.98 -27.32 -6.84
N ALA A 525 -33.94 -28.11 -7.11
CA ALA A 525 -33.03 -27.83 -8.21
C ALA A 525 -33.74 -27.82 -9.57
N HIS A 526 -34.70 -28.73 -9.77
CA HIS A 526 -35.56 -28.75 -10.95
C HIS A 526 -36.44 -27.49 -11.04
N ALA A 527 -37.11 -27.10 -9.94
CA ALA A 527 -37.93 -25.89 -9.91
C ALA A 527 -37.12 -24.62 -10.21
N ILE A 528 -35.93 -24.48 -9.62
CA ILE A 528 -34.99 -23.37 -9.92
C ILE A 528 -34.64 -23.36 -11.42
N LYS A 529 -34.23 -24.51 -11.97
CA LYS A 529 -33.86 -24.62 -13.40
C LYS A 529 -35.05 -24.30 -14.33
N LYS A 530 -36.26 -24.72 -13.97
CA LYS A 530 -37.48 -24.41 -14.74
C LYS A 530 -37.72 -22.90 -14.75
N GLU A 531 -37.71 -22.26 -13.59
CA GLU A 531 -37.99 -20.82 -13.49
C GLU A 531 -36.91 -19.97 -14.19
N ILE A 532 -35.63 -20.34 -14.07
CA ILE A 532 -34.53 -19.70 -14.83
C ILE A 532 -34.79 -19.77 -16.34
N LYS A 533 -35.28 -20.90 -16.86
CA LYS A 533 -35.58 -21.05 -18.28
C LYS A 533 -36.79 -20.22 -18.71
N GLU A 534 -37.82 -20.12 -17.88
CA GLU A 534 -38.99 -19.30 -18.19
C GLU A 534 -38.63 -17.82 -18.28
N ILE A 535 -37.80 -17.30 -17.38
CA ILE A 535 -37.37 -15.89 -17.39
C ILE A 535 -36.33 -15.61 -18.50
N ALA A 536 -35.65 -16.64 -18.99
CA ALA A 536 -34.69 -16.53 -20.08
C ALA A 536 -35.31 -16.56 -21.48
N LYS A 537 -36.61 -16.86 -21.59
CA LYS A 537 -37.39 -16.69 -22.84
C LYS A 537 -37.70 -15.22 -23.03
#